data_AF-Q9RW31-F1
#
_entry.id   AF-Q9RW31-F1
#
_cell.length_a   1.000
_cell.length_b   1.000
_cell.length_c   1.000
_cell.angle_alpha   90.00
_cell.angle_beta   90.00
_cell.angle_gamma   90.00
#
_symmetry.space_group_name_H-M   'P 1'
#
loop_
_entity.id
_entity.type
_entity.pdbx_description
1 polymer ?
#
loop_
_entity_poly.entity_id
_entity_poly.type
_entity_poly.pdbx_seq_one_letter_code
_entity_poly.pdbx_strand_id
1 'polypeptide(L)'
;MLRFWRRQLSEDASRTFCRYAVAMTRSRLLTVWAALTLLAALSLWGVTFLDLAMAGRTWTDAGPCPYMPADSVRYGLSGFRFFCGHEAIGGLHPSYPLVLITLALNALLLWLMRGKGPQARQMLRVNLWTLLLTLGLGWPVLAVGERVENKFLAGGDVLRAEAGPALLQAERCEVRETAGRCTRQSRLWWPNPTAWGLIGLALTGAAGWRRGKDEL
;
A
#
# COMPACT_ATOMS: atom_id res chain seq x y z
N MET A 1 57.90 23.90 23.11
CA MET A 1 57.35 22.72 22.40
C MET A 1 56.12 22.09 23.08
N LEU A 2 56.12 21.83 24.39
CA LEU A 2 54.99 21.16 25.08
C LEU A 2 53.61 21.85 24.97
N ARG A 3 53.55 23.19 24.87
CA ARG A 3 52.29 23.93 24.68
C ARG A 3 51.67 23.78 23.28
N PHE A 4 52.48 23.49 22.26
CA PHE A 4 52.02 23.33 20.88
C PHE A 4 51.27 22.01 20.71
N TRP A 5 51.84 20.92 21.22
CA TRP A 5 51.23 19.58 21.22
C TRP A 5 49.91 19.52 21.99
N ARG A 6 49.78 20.28 23.09
CA ARG A 6 48.54 20.31 23.89
C ARG A 6 47.38 21.01 23.17
N ARG A 7 47.65 22.00 22.31
CA ARG A 7 46.63 22.64 21.47
C ARG A 7 46.19 21.73 20.31
N GLN A 8 47.13 21.05 19.67
CA GLN A 8 46.84 20.21 18.52
C GLN A 8 45.99 18.98 18.88
N LEU A 9 46.29 18.33 20.02
CA LEU A 9 45.47 17.23 20.54
C LEU A 9 44.06 17.66 20.96
N SER A 10 43.89 18.90 21.44
CA SER A 10 42.58 19.46 21.81
C SER A 10 41.71 19.73 20.58
N GLU A 11 42.29 20.22 19.48
CA GLU A 11 41.55 20.49 18.24
C GLU A 11 41.14 19.20 17.53
N ASP A 12 42.03 18.19 17.50
CA ASP A 12 41.69 16.90 16.91
C ASP A 12 40.65 16.15 17.74
N ALA A 13 40.74 16.16 19.07
CA ALA A 13 39.72 15.57 19.93
C ALA A 13 38.34 16.24 19.73
N SER A 14 38.31 17.57 19.64
CA SER A 14 37.06 18.33 19.42
C SER A 14 36.45 18.05 18.04
N ARG A 15 37.26 17.99 16.98
CA ARG A 15 36.80 17.64 15.62
C ARG A 15 36.27 16.21 15.54
N THR A 16 36.92 15.29 16.23
CA THR A 16 36.52 13.88 16.24
C THR A 16 35.21 13.71 17.02
N PHE A 17 35.06 14.35 18.18
CA PHE A 17 33.82 14.33 18.97
C PHE A 17 32.63 14.96 18.22
N CYS A 18 32.86 16.07 17.51
CA CYS A 18 31.82 16.71 16.69
C CYS A 18 31.38 15.82 15.52
N ARG A 19 32.32 15.13 14.85
CA ARG A 19 31.99 14.15 13.80
C ARG A 19 31.17 12.98 14.34
N TYR A 20 31.53 12.43 15.51
CA TYR A 20 30.77 11.34 16.13
C TYR A 20 29.37 11.76 16.59
N ALA A 21 29.22 12.94 17.20
CA ALA A 21 27.91 13.44 17.64
C ALA A 21 26.95 13.69 16.46
N VAL A 22 27.46 14.22 15.34
CA VAL A 22 26.69 14.44 14.11
C VAL A 22 26.35 13.12 13.40
N ALA A 23 27.26 12.14 13.41
CA ALA A 23 26.99 10.81 12.87
C ALA A 23 25.91 10.06 13.71
N MET A 24 25.99 10.15 15.04
CA MET A 24 25.08 9.47 15.96
C MET A 24 23.65 10.02 15.90
N THR A 25 23.47 11.33 15.74
CA THR A 25 22.14 11.95 15.55
C THR A 25 21.52 11.62 14.19
N ARG A 26 22.32 11.52 13.12
CA ARG A 26 21.85 11.15 11.77
C ARG A 26 21.32 9.71 11.70
N SER A 27 22.00 8.76 12.37
CA SER A 27 21.59 7.36 12.43
C SER A 27 20.25 7.15 13.16
N ARG A 28 20.02 7.90 14.26
CA ARG A 28 18.76 7.83 15.01
C ARG A 28 17.56 8.33 14.21
N LEU A 29 17.71 9.45 13.49
CA LEU A 29 16.62 10.00 12.67
C LEU A 29 16.13 9.00 11.61
N LEU A 30 17.04 8.34 10.90
CA LEU A 30 16.68 7.34 9.87
C LEU A 30 16.06 6.09 10.48
N THR A 31 16.52 5.68 11.66
CA THR A 31 15.92 4.56 12.40
C THR A 31 14.48 4.87 12.84
N VAL A 32 14.23 6.09 13.31
CA VAL A 32 12.89 6.57 13.63
C VAL A 32 12.03 6.64 12.37
N TRP A 33 12.57 7.14 11.26
CA TRP A 33 11.87 7.18 9.97
C TRP A 33 11.49 5.79 9.47
N ALA A 34 12.38 4.82 9.60
CA ALA A 34 12.14 3.42 9.26
C ALA A 34 10.97 2.83 10.09
N ALA A 35 10.96 3.09 11.40
CA ALA A 35 9.86 2.69 12.28
C ALA A 35 8.53 3.35 11.89
N LEU A 36 8.55 4.65 11.61
CA LEU A 36 7.36 5.39 11.13
C LEU A 36 6.84 4.83 9.80
N THR A 37 7.74 4.42 8.90
CA THR A 37 7.37 3.83 7.61
C THR A 37 6.60 2.50 7.80
N LEU A 38 7.05 1.68 8.75
CA LEU A 38 6.37 0.42 9.08
C LEU A 38 5.04 0.64 9.80
N LEU A 39 5.00 1.59 10.73
CA LEU A 39 3.75 1.99 11.38
C LEU A 39 2.75 2.49 10.33
N ALA A 40 3.19 3.33 9.38
CA ALA A 40 2.36 3.81 8.29
C ALA A 40 1.83 2.66 7.41
N ALA A 41 2.65 1.65 7.10
CA ALA A 41 2.20 0.47 6.37
C ALA A 41 1.11 -0.31 7.12
N LEU A 42 1.27 -0.51 8.43
CA LEU A 42 0.27 -1.16 9.28
C LEU A 42 -1.02 -0.34 9.39
N SER A 43 -0.92 0.97 9.59
CA SER A 43 -2.07 1.86 9.66
C SER A 43 -2.83 1.89 8.33
N LEU A 44 -2.12 1.98 7.20
CA LEU A 44 -2.75 1.92 5.89
C LEU A 44 -3.38 0.56 5.61
N TRP A 45 -2.79 -0.54 6.07
CA TRP A 45 -3.46 -1.85 6.00
C TRP A 45 -4.80 -1.84 6.74
N GLY A 46 -4.85 -1.27 7.96
CA GLY A 46 -6.09 -1.13 8.71
C GLY A 46 -7.13 -0.25 8.00
N VAL A 47 -6.70 0.92 7.48
CA VAL A 47 -7.59 1.84 6.75
C VAL A 47 -8.13 1.20 5.47
N THR A 48 -7.27 0.54 4.69
CA THR A 48 -7.67 -0.14 3.46
C THR A 48 -8.58 -1.34 3.73
N PHE A 49 -8.35 -2.07 4.82
CA PHE A 49 -9.27 -3.12 5.26
C PHE A 49 -10.65 -2.54 5.59
N LEU A 50 -10.72 -1.45 6.36
CA LEU A 50 -12.00 -0.82 6.72
C LEU A 50 -12.73 -0.22 5.52
N ASP A 51 -12.01 0.45 4.61
CA ASP A 51 -12.56 1.00 3.36
C ASP A 51 -13.17 -0.10 2.48
N LEU A 52 -12.52 -1.26 2.40
CA LEU A 52 -12.89 -2.32 1.47
C LEU A 52 -13.82 -3.39 2.10
N ALA A 53 -13.83 -3.55 3.42
CA ALA A 53 -14.66 -4.55 4.11
C ALA A 53 -16.17 -4.38 3.84
N MET A 54 -16.60 -3.16 3.49
CA MET A 54 -17.99 -2.85 3.14
C MET A 54 -18.20 -2.56 1.65
N ALA A 55 -17.14 -2.63 0.83
CA ALA A 55 -17.21 -2.31 -0.58
C ALA A 55 -18.01 -3.36 -1.36
N GLY A 56 -18.93 -2.91 -2.22
CA GLY A 56 -19.70 -3.80 -3.11
C GLY A 56 -20.93 -4.47 -2.49
N ARG A 57 -21.38 -4.01 -1.31
CA ARG A 57 -22.67 -4.41 -0.71
C ARG A 57 -23.48 -3.21 -0.25
N THR A 58 -24.78 -3.23 -0.53
CA THR A 58 -25.75 -2.29 0.05
C THR A 58 -26.29 -2.86 1.36
N TRP A 59 -26.21 -2.11 2.46
CA TRP A 59 -26.69 -2.53 3.79
C TRP A 59 -27.94 -1.77 4.24
N THR A 60 -28.56 -1.02 3.33
CA THR A 60 -29.64 -0.08 3.64
C THR A 60 -30.88 -0.38 2.79
N ASP A 61 -32.04 -0.11 3.37
CA ASP A 61 -33.33 -0.12 2.66
C ASP A 61 -33.51 1.09 1.74
N ALA A 62 -32.79 2.17 1.99
CA ALA A 62 -32.92 3.46 1.30
C ALA A 62 -32.02 3.61 0.06
N GLY A 63 -31.43 2.52 -0.41
CA GLY A 63 -30.56 2.51 -1.59
C GLY A 63 -31.28 2.05 -2.87
N PRO A 64 -30.69 2.28 -4.04
CA PRO A 64 -31.28 1.86 -5.31
C PRO A 64 -31.33 0.34 -5.50
N CYS A 65 -30.44 -0.38 -4.80
CA CYS A 65 -30.42 -1.83 -4.76
C CYS A 65 -30.27 -2.32 -3.31
N PRO A 66 -31.36 -2.34 -2.51
CA PRO A 66 -31.31 -2.70 -1.11
C PRO A 66 -30.90 -4.17 -0.94
N TYR A 67 -29.92 -4.42 -0.07
CA TYR A 67 -29.35 -5.75 0.22
C TYR A 67 -28.80 -6.54 -0.98
N MET A 68 -28.61 -5.90 -2.13
CA MET A 68 -28.03 -6.57 -3.31
C MET A 68 -26.51 -6.42 -3.35
N PRO A 69 -25.80 -7.46 -3.84
CA PRO A 69 -24.39 -7.33 -4.19
C PRO A 69 -24.21 -6.51 -5.46
N ALA A 70 -23.02 -5.96 -5.67
CA ALA A 70 -22.67 -5.32 -6.92
C ALA A 70 -22.59 -6.31 -8.08
N ASP A 71 -23.20 -5.97 -9.22
CA ASP A 71 -23.20 -6.78 -10.44
C ASP A 71 -22.09 -6.40 -11.42
N SER A 72 -21.48 -5.24 -11.19
CA SER A 72 -20.39 -4.73 -11.99
C SER A 72 -19.47 -3.84 -11.17
N VAL A 73 -18.23 -3.76 -11.62
CA VAL A 73 -17.13 -3.09 -10.95
C VAL A 73 -16.41 -2.17 -11.90
N ARG A 74 -15.83 -1.10 -11.36
CA ARG A 74 -14.92 -0.22 -12.09
C ARG A 74 -13.71 0.09 -11.24
N TYR A 75 -12.54 -0.20 -11.79
CA TYR A 75 -11.26 -0.05 -11.12
C TYR A 75 -10.41 0.99 -11.82
N GLY A 76 -9.81 1.88 -11.04
CA GLY A 76 -8.89 2.83 -11.61
C GLY A 76 -7.92 3.44 -10.60
N LEU A 77 -7.08 4.36 -11.08
CA LEU A 77 -6.14 5.11 -10.26
C LEU A 77 -6.85 5.94 -9.19
N SER A 78 -8.08 6.39 -9.47
CA SER A 78 -8.91 7.13 -8.52
C SER A 78 -9.51 6.24 -7.42
N GLY A 79 -9.38 4.92 -7.51
CA GLY A 79 -9.96 3.97 -6.55
C GLY A 79 -10.96 3.01 -7.20
N PHE A 80 -11.71 2.32 -6.34
CA PHE A 80 -12.66 1.29 -6.75
C PHE A 80 -14.10 1.79 -6.63
N ARG A 81 -14.94 1.39 -7.58
CA ARG A 81 -16.38 1.65 -7.58
C ARG A 81 -17.11 0.36 -7.91
N PHE A 82 -18.26 0.21 -7.26
CA PHE A 82 -19.13 -0.95 -7.37
C PHE A 82 -20.51 -0.46 -7.79
N PHE A 83 -21.18 -1.22 -8.65
CA PHE A 83 -22.44 -0.83 -9.24
C PHE A 83 -23.46 -1.96 -9.15
N CYS A 84 -24.72 -1.58 -9.11
CA CYS A 84 -25.86 -2.45 -9.37
C CYS A 84 -26.67 -1.81 -10.51
N GLY A 85 -26.75 -2.49 -11.65
CA GLY A 85 -27.24 -1.94 -12.90
C GLY A 85 -26.43 -0.73 -13.35
N HIS A 86 -27.04 0.45 -13.26
CA HIS A 86 -26.39 1.72 -13.62
C HIS A 86 -26.08 2.60 -12.41
N GLU A 87 -26.40 2.13 -11.21
CA GLU A 87 -26.30 2.91 -9.98
C GLU A 87 -25.10 2.49 -9.15
N ALA A 88 -24.36 3.46 -8.62
CA ALA A 88 -23.21 3.18 -7.77
C ALA A 88 -23.68 2.72 -6.38
N ILE A 89 -23.16 1.60 -5.91
CA ILE A 89 -23.38 1.13 -4.55
C ILE A 89 -22.28 1.72 -3.67
N GLY A 90 -22.68 2.61 -2.76
CA GLY A 90 -21.76 3.27 -1.84
C GLY A 90 -20.90 4.35 -2.50
N GLY A 91 -19.73 4.60 -1.90
CA GLY A 91 -18.82 5.67 -2.32
C GLY A 91 -17.66 5.20 -3.21
N LEU A 92 -16.80 6.14 -3.59
CA LEU A 92 -15.48 5.84 -4.13
C LEU A 92 -14.60 5.28 -3.02
N HIS A 93 -13.96 4.14 -3.25
CA HIS A 93 -13.03 3.51 -2.31
C HIS A 93 -11.57 3.90 -2.65
N PRO A 94 -10.96 4.86 -1.93
CA PRO A 94 -9.69 5.49 -2.33
C PRO A 94 -8.45 4.73 -1.82
N SER A 95 -8.60 3.49 -1.36
CA SER A 95 -7.50 2.66 -0.85
C SER A 95 -6.24 2.67 -1.75
N TYR A 96 -6.41 2.45 -3.05
CA TYR A 96 -5.30 2.40 -3.99
C TYR A 96 -4.58 3.76 -4.19
N PRO A 97 -5.27 4.88 -4.52
CA PRO A 97 -4.60 6.18 -4.61
C PRO A 97 -3.98 6.64 -3.29
N LEU A 98 -4.58 6.30 -2.15
CA LEU A 98 -4.04 6.65 -0.83
C LEU A 98 -2.65 6.01 -0.60
N VAL A 99 -2.48 4.74 -0.99
CA VAL A 99 -1.20 4.05 -0.91
C VAL A 99 -0.19 4.66 -1.89
N LEU A 100 -0.59 4.98 -3.13
CA LEU A 100 0.28 5.63 -4.11
C LEU A 100 0.77 7.00 -3.64
N ILE A 101 -0.12 7.83 -3.10
CA ILE A 101 0.22 9.15 -2.54
C ILE A 101 1.22 8.99 -1.40
N THR A 102 0.99 8.02 -0.50
CA THR A 102 1.89 7.78 0.62
C THR A 102 3.29 7.36 0.16
N LEU A 103 3.38 6.45 -0.83
CA LEU A 103 4.65 6.06 -1.43
C LEU A 103 5.34 7.24 -2.10
N ALA A 104 4.62 8.09 -2.82
CA ALA A 104 5.16 9.28 -3.48
C ALA A 104 5.70 10.30 -2.46
N LEU A 105 4.94 10.57 -1.39
CA LEU A 105 5.38 11.44 -0.30
C LEU A 105 6.61 10.87 0.40
N ASN A 106 6.63 9.57 0.68
CA ASN A 106 7.80 8.93 1.29
C ASN A 106 9.04 8.97 0.36
N ALA A 107 8.86 8.78 -0.95
CA ALA A 107 9.94 8.93 -1.94
C ALA A 107 10.51 10.35 -1.91
N LEU A 108 9.64 11.36 -1.90
CA LEU A 108 10.05 12.76 -1.88
C LEU A 108 10.85 13.08 -0.61
N LEU A 109 10.37 12.65 0.56
CA LEU A 109 11.06 12.89 1.83
C LEU A 109 12.41 12.16 1.89
N LEU A 110 12.47 10.90 1.42
CA LEU A 110 13.73 10.14 1.32
C LEU A 110 14.69 10.75 0.30
N TRP A 111 14.18 11.33 -0.80
CA TRP A 111 14.99 12.06 -1.78
C TRP A 111 15.66 13.29 -1.16
N LEU A 112 14.92 14.08 -0.38
CA LEU A 112 15.48 15.20 0.38
C LEU A 112 16.52 14.74 1.41
N MET A 113 16.36 13.53 1.95
CA MET A 113 17.29 12.93 2.91
C MET A 113 18.42 12.10 2.29
N ARG A 114 18.52 11.98 0.95
CA ARG A 114 19.46 11.06 0.28
C ARG A 114 20.93 11.33 0.61
N GLY A 115 21.28 12.57 0.94
CA GLY A 115 22.63 12.96 1.38
C GLY A 115 23.01 12.51 2.79
N LYS A 116 22.06 11.98 3.58
CA LYS A 116 22.28 11.57 4.98
C LYS A 116 22.96 10.20 5.14
N GLY A 117 23.17 9.44 4.06
CA GLY A 117 23.92 8.19 4.10
C GLY A 117 23.50 7.15 3.05
N PRO A 118 24.19 6.00 2.99
CA PRO A 118 23.82 4.88 2.11
C PRO A 118 22.46 4.28 2.47
N GLN A 119 22.12 4.24 3.75
CA GLN A 119 20.83 3.74 4.26
C GLN A 119 19.64 4.52 3.67
N ALA A 120 19.69 5.86 3.68
CA ALA A 120 18.65 6.70 3.09
C ALA A 120 18.50 6.45 1.57
N ARG A 121 19.62 6.26 0.86
CA ARG A 121 19.63 5.93 -0.57
C ARG A 121 19.04 4.55 -0.85
N GLN A 122 19.29 3.57 0.02
CA GLN A 122 18.71 2.24 -0.10
C GLN A 122 17.19 2.27 0.13
N MET A 123 16.72 2.92 1.20
CA MET A 123 15.29 3.12 1.46
C MET A 123 14.62 3.80 0.26
N LEU A 124 15.21 4.88 -0.25
CA LEU A 124 14.73 5.59 -1.43
C LEU A 124 14.63 4.66 -2.65
N ARG A 125 15.65 3.84 -2.91
CA ARG A 125 15.67 2.91 -4.05
C ARG A 125 14.54 1.88 -3.94
N VAL A 126 14.33 1.29 -2.77
CA VAL A 126 13.25 0.33 -2.52
C VAL A 126 11.88 1.00 -2.69
N ASN A 127 11.71 2.21 -2.16
CA ASN A 127 10.46 2.94 -2.27
C ASN A 127 10.15 3.36 -3.71
N LEU A 128 11.16 3.80 -4.48
CA LEU A 128 10.99 4.13 -5.90
C LEU A 128 10.62 2.90 -6.72
N TRP A 129 11.29 1.76 -6.51
CA TRP A 129 10.91 0.51 -7.19
C TRP A 129 9.50 0.07 -6.82
N THR A 130 9.14 0.17 -5.54
CA THR A 130 7.78 -0.11 -5.08
C THR A 130 6.78 0.79 -5.81
N LEU A 131 7.00 2.11 -5.80
CA LEU A 131 6.11 3.07 -6.44
C LEU A 131 5.95 2.76 -7.95
N LEU A 132 7.05 2.47 -8.64
CA LEU A 132 7.04 2.11 -10.06
C LEU A 132 6.28 0.81 -10.32
N LEU A 133 6.47 -0.22 -9.49
CA LEU A 133 5.75 -1.49 -9.63
C LEU A 133 4.26 -1.31 -9.31
N THR A 134 3.93 -0.66 -8.20
CA THR A 134 2.55 -0.44 -7.77
C THR A 134 1.79 0.43 -8.75
N LEU A 135 2.40 1.47 -9.32
CA LEU A 135 1.76 2.32 -10.33
C LEU A 135 1.76 1.66 -11.71
N GLY A 136 2.94 1.23 -12.17
CA GLY A 136 3.17 0.76 -13.55
C GLY A 136 2.55 -0.59 -13.84
N LEU A 137 2.65 -1.56 -12.92
CA LEU A 137 1.98 -2.85 -13.07
C LEU A 137 0.57 -2.85 -12.48
N GLY A 138 0.31 -2.03 -11.45
CA GLY A 138 -0.99 -2.01 -10.79
C GLY A 138 -2.11 -1.55 -11.71
N TRP A 139 -1.90 -0.51 -12.51
CA TRP A 139 -2.94 -0.03 -13.44
C TRP A 139 -3.35 -1.09 -14.48
N PRO A 140 -2.42 -1.73 -15.23
CA PRO A 140 -2.76 -2.83 -16.14
C PRO A 140 -3.49 -3.98 -15.43
N VAL A 141 -3.05 -4.34 -14.22
CA VAL A 141 -3.68 -5.41 -13.43
C VAL A 141 -5.10 -5.05 -13.04
N LEU A 142 -5.38 -3.81 -12.65
CA LEU A 142 -6.74 -3.33 -12.39
C LEU A 142 -7.60 -3.33 -13.66
N ALA A 143 -7.07 -2.85 -14.79
CA ALA A 143 -7.80 -2.79 -16.05
C ALA A 143 -8.12 -4.17 -16.65
N VAL A 144 -7.25 -5.17 -16.43
CA VAL A 144 -7.53 -6.55 -16.79
C VAL A 144 -8.50 -7.17 -15.78
N GLY A 145 -8.29 -6.92 -14.48
CA GLY A 145 -9.18 -7.38 -13.41
C GLY A 145 -10.62 -6.96 -13.62
N GLU A 146 -10.85 -5.67 -13.91
CA GLU A 146 -12.18 -5.13 -14.22
C GLU A 146 -12.85 -5.91 -15.35
N ARG A 147 -12.13 -6.18 -16.44
CA ARG A 147 -12.67 -6.91 -17.60
C ARG A 147 -12.99 -8.37 -17.27
N VAL A 148 -12.10 -9.04 -16.53
CA VAL A 148 -12.28 -10.45 -16.15
C VAL A 148 -13.43 -10.59 -15.15
N GLU A 149 -13.49 -9.70 -14.16
CA GLU A 149 -14.50 -9.73 -13.10
C GLU A 149 -15.87 -9.36 -13.62
N ASN A 150 -16.00 -8.29 -14.42
CA ASN A 150 -17.29 -7.96 -15.07
C ASN A 150 -17.76 -9.07 -16.01
N LYS A 151 -16.87 -9.71 -16.77
CA LYS A 151 -17.23 -10.87 -17.60
C LYS A 151 -17.68 -12.07 -16.76
N PHE A 152 -17.06 -12.27 -15.60
CA PHE A 152 -17.41 -13.34 -14.68
C PHE A 152 -18.79 -13.10 -14.04
N LEU A 153 -19.03 -11.88 -13.56
CA LEU A 153 -20.28 -11.43 -12.94
C LEU A 153 -21.46 -11.47 -13.92
N ALA A 154 -21.25 -11.08 -15.18
CA ALA A 154 -22.28 -11.15 -16.23
C ALA A 154 -22.73 -12.59 -16.59
N GLY A 155 -22.01 -13.62 -16.14
CA GLY A 155 -22.26 -15.01 -16.53
C GLY A 155 -23.16 -15.81 -15.60
N GLY A 156 -23.80 -15.19 -14.60
CA GLY A 156 -24.72 -15.88 -13.67
C GLY A 156 -25.29 -14.98 -12.58
N ASP A 157 -25.97 -15.58 -11.60
CA ASP A 157 -26.53 -14.86 -10.46
C ASP A 157 -25.42 -14.44 -9.51
N VAL A 158 -25.17 -13.15 -9.36
CA VAL A 158 -24.12 -12.63 -8.48
C VAL A 158 -24.48 -12.86 -7.01
N LEU A 159 -23.54 -13.42 -6.26
CA LEU A 159 -23.65 -13.61 -4.81
C LEU A 159 -22.83 -12.58 -4.05
N ARG A 160 -21.67 -12.19 -4.60
CA ARG A 160 -20.71 -11.33 -3.93
C ARG A 160 -19.78 -10.67 -4.96
N ALA A 161 -19.51 -9.39 -4.78
CA ALA A 161 -18.42 -8.69 -5.47
C ALA A 161 -17.80 -7.72 -4.47
N GLU A 162 -16.59 -7.99 -4.03
CA GLU A 162 -15.94 -7.27 -2.94
C GLU A 162 -14.45 -7.06 -3.21
N ALA A 163 -13.90 -6.05 -2.56
CA ALA A 163 -12.46 -5.88 -2.50
C ALA A 163 -11.96 -6.16 -1.09
N GLY A 164 -10.76 -6.71 -0.99
CA GLY A 164 -9.93 -6.71 0.21
C GLY A 164 -8.59 -6.06 -0.08
N PRO A 165 -7.77 -5.77 0.94
CA PRO A 165 -6.49 -5.07 0.76
C PRO A 165 -5.51 -5.82 -0.14
N ALA A 166 -5.63 -7.16 -0.21
CA ALA A 166 -4.77 -8.01 -1.04
C ALA A 166 -5.44 -8.60 -2.29
N LEU A 167 -6.75 -8.81 -2.27
CA LEU A 167 -7.46 -9.58 -3.30
C LEU A 167 -8.81 -8.92 -3.59
N LEU A 168 -9.17 -8.86 -4.86
CA LEU A 168 -10.52 -8.60 -5.34
C LEU A 168 -11.22 -9.95 -5.50
N GLN A 169 -12.48 -10.03 -5.09
CA GLN A 169 -13.23 -11.28 -4.98
C GLN A 169 -14.62 -11.13 -5.59
N ALA A 170 -14.93 -12.00 -6.53
CA ALA A 170 -16.28 -12.16 -7.05
C ALA A 170 -16.76 -13.60 -6.85
N GLU A 171 -18.01 -13.76 -6.41
CA GLU A 171 -18.68 -15.04 -6.25
C GLU A 171 -20.02 -15.01 -6.98
N ARG A 172 -20.32 -16.09 -7.70
CA ARG A 172 -21.59 -16.24 -8.43
C ARG A 172 -22.18 -17.61 -8.21
N CYS A 173 -23.49 -17.70 -8.35
CA CYS A 173 -24.22 -18.94 -8.41
C CYS A 173 -24.31 -19.43 -9.86
N GLU A 174 -23.91 -20.68 -10.10
CA GLU A 174 -24.01 -21.32 -11.41
C GLU A 174 -25.30 -22.16 -11.53
N VAL A 175 -25.72 -22.77 -10.43
CA VAL A 175 -26.93 -23.60 -10.38
C VAL A 175 -27.71 -23.27 -9.11
N ARG A 176 -28.98 -22.91 -9.29
CA ARG A 176 -29.91 -22.59 -8.23
C ARG A 176 -31.05 -23.61 -8.24
N GLU A 177 -31.34 -24.19 -7.08
CA GLU A 177 -32.52 -25.03 -6.89
C GLU A 177 -33.80 -24.17 -6.97
N THR A 178 -34.92 -24.81 -7.28
CA THR A 178 -36.26 -24.17 -7.31
C THR A 178 -36.63 -23.52 -5.97
N ALA A 179 -36.07 -23.99 -4.85
CA ALA A 179 -36.22 -23.38 -3.52
C ALA A 179 -35.34 -22.12 -3.30
N GLY A 180 -34.61 -21.65 -4.31
CA GLY A 180 -33.75 -20.45 -4.25
C GLY A 180 -32.34 -20.70 -3.70
N ARG A 181 -32.03 -21.90 -3.23
CA ARG A 181 -30.69 -22.25 -2.71
C ARG A 181 -29.70 -22.41 -3.85
N CYS A 182 -28.54 -21.78 -3.72
CA CYS A 182 -27.43 -22.01 -4.64
C CYS A 182 -26.73 -23.35 -4.33
N THR A 183 -26.70 -24.28 -5.28
CA THR A 183 -26.08 -25.60 -5.12
C THR A 183 -24.67 -25.67 -5.70
N ARG A 184 -24.37 -24.82 -6.69
CA ARG A 184 -23.04 -24.72 -7.30
C ARG A 184 -22.59 -23.28 -7.34
N GLN A 185 -21.46 -23.00 -6.70
CA GLN A 185 -20.86 -21.67 -6.63
C GLN A 185 -19.51 -21.66 -7.34
N SER A 186 -19.23 -20.58 -8.04
CA SER A 186 -17.93 -20.28 -8.60
C SER A 186 -17.36 -19.02 -7.95
N ARG A 187 -16.05 -19.01 -7.75
CA ARG A 187 -15.32 -17.89 -7.16
C ARG A 187 -14.19 -17.46 -8.07
N LEU A 188 -14.03 -16.16 -8.23
CA LEU A 188 -12.93 -15.53 -8.93
C LEU A 188 -12.15 -14.69 -7.94
N TRP A 189 -10.83 -14.87 -7.95
CA TRP A 189 -9.88 -14.10 -7.14
C TRP A 189 -8.94 -13.37 -8.07
N TRP A 190 -8.77 -12.07 -7.84
CA TRP A 190 -7.86 -11.24 -8.62
C TRP A 190 -6.92 -10.45 -7.69
N PRO A 191 -5.64 -10.27 -8.04
CA PRO A 191 -4.72 -9.51 -7.20
C PRO A 191 -5.15 -8.04 -7.04
N ASN A 192 -5.06 -7.51 -5.82
CA ASN A 192 -5.20 -6.07 -5.54
C ASN A 192 -3.82 -5.41 -5.41
N PRO A 193 -3.43 -4.52 -6.33
CA PRO A 193 -2.13 -3.82 -6.29
C PRO A 193 -1.91 -2.95 -5.04
N THR A 194 -2.97 -2.64 -4.28
CA THR A 194 -2.90 -1.96 -2.98
C THR A 194 -1.95 -2.71 -2.03
N ALA A 195 -2.03 -4.05 -1.97
CA ALA A 195 -1.13 -4.84 -1.15
C ALA A 195 0.34 -4.72 -1.56
N TRP A 196 0.64 -4.56 -2.85
CA TRP A 196 2.03 -4.40 -3.31
C TRP A 196 2.63 -3.11 -2.77
N GLY A 197 1.85 -2.03 -2.75
CA GLY A 197 2.28 -0.77 -2.18
C GLY A 197 2.48 -0.83 -0.67
N LEU A 198 1.58 -1.51 0.06
CA LEU A 198 1.71 -1.75 1.50
C LEU A 198 2.95 -2.58 1.84
N ILE A 199 3.15 -3.69 1.12
CA ILE A 199 4.32 -4.56 1.28
C ILE A 199 5.60 -3.78 0.98
N GLY A 200 5.65 -3.03 -0.13
CA GLY A 200 6.85 -2.28 -0.47
C GLY A 200 7.13 -1.08 0.45
N LEU A 201 6.10 -0.47 1.04
CA LEU A 201 6.27 0.50 2.12
C LEU A 201 6.89 -0.17 3.36
N ALA A 202 6.39 -1.34 3.76
CA ALA A 202 6.99 -2.11 4.85
C ALA A 202 8.44 -2.52 4.55
N LEU A 203 8.73 -2.98 3.32
CA LEU A 203 10.10 -3.29 2.87
C LEU A 203 11.01 -2.07 2.88
N THR A 204 10.48 -0.88 2.56
CA THR A 204 11.22 0.37 2.66
C THR A 204 11.64 0.66 4.10
N GLY A 205 10.72 0.50 5.07
CA GLY A 205 11.04 0.61 6.49
C GLY A 205 12.06 -0.45 6.94
N ALA A 206 11.88 -1.71 6.53
CA ALA A 206 12.81 -2.79 6.85
C ALA A 206 14.23 -2.56 6.27
N ALA A 207 14.33 -2.02 5.05
CA ALA A 207 15.60 -1.61 4.46
C ALA A 207 16.31 -0.54 5.30
N GLY A 208 15.54 0.31 5.98
CA GLY A 208 16.01 1.29 6.94
C GLY A 208 16.50 0.72 8.28
N TRP A 209 16.31 -0.56 8.60
CA TRP A 209 16.90 -1.18 9.80
C TRP A 209 18.14 -2.02 9.52
N ARG A 210 18.46 -2.26 8.25
CA ARG A 210 19.64 -3.01 7.87
C ARG A 210 20.88 -2.16 8.16
N ARG A 211 21.53 -2.40 9.31
CA ARG A 211 22.85 -1.81 9.62
C ARG A 211 23.83 -2.22 8.52
N GLY A 212 24.55 -1.25 7.95
CA GLY A 212 25.62 -1.53 7.02
C GLY A 212 26.61 -2.47 7.69
N LYS A 213 26.90 -3.61 7.05
CA LYS A 213 27.94 -4.54 7.52
C LYS A 213 29.36 -3.98 7.34
N ASP A 214 29.48 -2.75 6.82
CA ASP A 214 30.74 -2.15 6.37
C ASP A 214 31.31 -1.10 7.36
N GLU A 215 30.83 -1.07 8.61
CA GLU A 215 31.39 -0.25 9.70
C GLU A 215 32.10 -1.08 10.79
N LEU A 216 32.66 -2.24 10.42
CA LEU A 216 33.58 -3.04 11.25
C LEU A 216 34.95 -3.12 10.59
#